data_AF-A0A921SVY0-F1
#
_entry.id   AF-A0A921SVY0-F1
#
_cell.length_a   1.000
_cell.length_b   1.000
_cell.length_c   1.000
_cell.angle_alpha   90.00
_cell.angle_beta   90.00
_cell.angle_gamma   90.00
#
_symmetry.space_group_name_H-M   'P 1'
#
loop_
_entity.id
_entity.type
_entity.pdbx_description
1 polymer ?
#
loop_
_entity_poly.entity_id
_entity_poly.type
_entity_poly.pdbx_seq_one_letter_code
_entity_poly.pdbx_strand_id
1 'polypeptide(L)'
;MSTPMNNSLPWPADAEVLPVASVRPVLDRLSSLVTTHAQDAAAIPGLAVTEEEVSADPPPALEQIVDELGGITVRGLTMLTLQIEDRTDVGPYTLLGPATTYYPLYETPDSAVVLALDEDGTPGAVYGIGEDLALQLAAPDLGAYLERFAAALEATLAGLAERGPAEEDSEDARTDAAEQLMDQHLFAELLGMREIEEADETAGADKTTGTDGTAGTGISVVPLQDPAASGLPGLPAGALAVADLREAPVGARVDLMDVDVPGDPLELHVAWSERGRVIALLGG
;
A
#
# COMPACT_ATOMS: atom_id res chain seq x y z
N MET A 1 -37.65 9.52 -3.68
CA MET A 1 -36.80 10.16 -2.65
C MET A 1 -35.93 9.06 -2.10
N SER A 2 -34.74 8.89 -2.68
CA SER A 2 -33.75 7.95 -2.17
C SER A 2 -33.14 8.58 -0.93
N THR A 3 -33.20 7.88 0.20
CA THR A 3 -32.42 8.20 1.39
C THR A 3 -30.95 8.24 0.97
N PRO A 4 -30.15 9.24 1.34
CA PRO A 4 -28.70 9.14 1.15
C PRO A 4 -28.25 7.90 1.94
N MET A 5 -27.71 6.91 1.24
CA MET A 5 -27.08 5.78 1.92
C MET A 5 -25.85 6.36 2.59
N ASN A 6 -25.85 6.31 3.92
CA ASN A 6 -24.67 6.63 4.71
C ASN A 6 -23.64 5.55 4.37
N ASN A 7 -22.68 5.85 3.50
CA ASN A 7 -21.61 4.96 3.05
C ASN A 7 -20.51 4.75 4.12
N SER A 8 -20.81 5.13 5.37
CA SER A 8 -19.85 5.02 6.45
C SER A 8 -19.71 3.57 6.92
N LEU A 9 -18.51 3.03 6.75
CA LEU A 9 -18.12 1.73 7.24
C LEU A 9 -18.06 1.75 8.77
N PRO A 10 -18.34 0.60 9.41
CA PRO A 10 -18.25 0.47 10.86
C PRO A 10 -16.79 0.33 11.28
N TRP A 11 -15.97 1.37 11.07
CA TRP A 11 -14.58 1.37 11.48
C TRP A 11 -14.42 1.08 12.98
N PRO A 12 -13.42 0.29 13.37
CA PRO A 12 -12.98 0.25 14.75
C PRO A 12 -12.61 1.66 15.23
N ALA A 13 -12.96 2.00 16.47
CA ALA A 13 -12.85 3.36 17.01
C ALA A 13 -11.97 3.43 18.28
N ASP A 14 -11.35 2.31 18.67
CA ASP A 14 -10.52 2.22 19.86
C ASP A 14 -9.06 2.66 19.61
N ALA A 15 -8.65 2.77 18.34
CA ALA A 15 -7.34 3.26 17.93
C ALA A 15 -7.11 4.74 18.27
N GLU A 16 -5.88 5.04 18.69
CA GLU A 16 -5.43 6.42 18.82
C GLU A 16 -5.29 7.08 17.44
N VAL A 17 -5.69 8.35 17.37
CA VAL A 17 -5.51 9.17 16.17
C VAL A 17 -4.02 9.34 15.87
N LEU A 18 -3.61 9.01 14.65
CA LEU A 18 -2.24 9.19 14.18
C LEU A 18 -1.94 10.69 14.14
N PRO A 19 -1.01 11.19 14.98
CA PRO A 19 -0.81 12.62 15.09
C PRO A 19 -0.19 13.17 13.81
N VAL A 20 -0.81 14.20 13.23
CA VAL A 20 -0.32 14.81 11.99
C VAL A 20 1.11 15.35 12.13
N ALA A 21 1.53 15.72 13.35
CA ALA A 21 2.89 16.14 13.64
C ALA A 21 3.96 15.09 13.27
N SER A 22 3.61 13.80 13.31
CA SER A 22 4.54 12.71 12.95
C SER A 22 4.79 12.61 11.44
N VAL A 23 3.83 13.04 10.62
CA VAL A 23 3.92 13.03 9.14
C VAL A 23 4.05 14.43 8.53
N ARG A 24 4.05 15.48 9.36
CA ARG A 24 4.14 16.88 8.91
C ARG A 24 5.26 17.14 7.90
N PRO A 25 6.51 16.67 8.11
CA PRO A 25 7.60 16.96 7.18
C PRO A 25 7.33 16.44 5.76
N VAL A 26 6.74 15.25 5.64
CA VAL A 26 6.42 14.68 4.33
C VAL A 26 5.21 15.36 3.69
N LEU A 27 4.19 15.74 4.47
CA LEU A 27 3.05 16.50 3.96
C LEU A 27 3.49 17.87 3.40
N ASP A 28 4.37 18.57 4.10
CA ASP A 28 4.92 19.86 3.65
C ASP A 28 5.74 19.68 2.35
N ARG A 29 6.52 18.59 2.25
CA ARG A 29 7.27 18.23 1.04
C ARG A 29 6.33 17.95 -0.14
N LEU A 30 5.29 17.15 0.06
CA LEU A 30 4.29 16.85 -0.97
C LEU A 30 3.57 18.12 -1.44
N SER A 31 3.15 18.98 -0.51
CA SER A 31 2.54 20.28 -0.83
C SER A 31 3.48 21.16 -1.66
N SER A 32 4.77 21.21 -1.29
CA SER A 32 5.79 21.94 -2.05
C SER A 32 5.97 21.38 -3.47
N LEU A 33 6.01 20.05 -3.64
CA LEU A 33 6.14 19.40 -4.95
C LEU A 33 4.95 19.74 -5.85
N VAL A 34 3.74 19.55 -5.35
CA VAL A 34 2.50 19.87 -6.09
C VAL A 34 2.46 21.35 -6.48
N THR A 35 2.79 22.25 -5.55
CA THR A 35 2.77 23.70 -5.82
C THR A 35 3.81 24.10 -6.87
N THR A 36 5.01 23.48 -6.82
CA THR A 36 6.10 23.78 -7.76
C THR A 36 5.83 23.21 -9.15
N HIS A 37 5.11 22.09 -9.24
CA HIS A 37 4.81 21.38 -10.48
C HIS A 37 3.30 21.37 -10.80
N ALA A 38 2.60 22.48 -10.57
CA ALA A 38 1.14 22.57 -10.71
C ALA A 38 0.60 22.27 -12.12
N GLN A 39 1.45 22.24 -13.14
CA GLN A 39 1.10 21.79 -14.50
C GLN A 39 0.97 20.25 -14.62
N ASP A 40 1.63 19.52 -13.72
CA ASP A 40 1.80 18.06 -13.80
C ASP A 40 1.17 17.33 -12.61
N ALA A 41 1.05 17.99 -11.45
CA ALA A 41 0.44 17.42 -10.26
C ALA A 41 -0.51 18.39 -9.56
N ALA A 42 -1.53 17.83 -8.91
CA ALA A 42 -2.49 18.56 -8.09
C ALA A 42 -2.79 17.78 -6.80
N ALA A 43 -3.00 18.51 -5.70
CA ALA A 43 -3.47 17.93 -4.45
C ALA A 43 -4.99 17.75 -4.53
N ILE A 44 -5.48 16.61 -4.06
CA ILE A 44 -6.88 16.42 -3.73
C ILE A 44 -7.09 17.09 -2.37
N PRO A 45 -7.97 18.10 -2.26
CA PRO A 45 -8.20 18.81 -1.00
C PRO A 45 -8.64 17.86 0.12
N GLY A 46 -8.17 18.11 1.34
CA GLY A 46 -8.64 17.40 2.53
C GLY A 46 -9.99 17.90 3.05
N LEU A 47 -10.56 17.15 3.99
CA LEU A 47 -11.91 17.37 4.53
C LEU A 47 -12.11 18.75 5.19
N ALA A 48 -11.09 19.33 5.81
CA ALA A 48 -11.22 20.63 6.47
C ALA A 48 -11.37 21.80 5.48
N VAL A 49 -11.06 21.58 4.21
CA VAL A 49 -11.01 22.62 3.17
C VAL A 49 -12.22 22.53 2.23
N THR A 50 -12.93 21.41 2.21
CA THR A 50 -14.10 21.20 1.35
C THR A 50 -15.38 21.68 2.03
N GLU A 51 -16.10 22.63 1.40
CA GLU A 51 -17.46 23.02 1.84
C GLU A 51 -18.55 22.04 1.35
N GLU A 52 -18.22 21.16 0.41
CA GLU A 52 -19.10 20.07 -0.02
C GLU A 52 -19.13 18.96 1.03
N GLU A 53 -20.32 18.40 1.23
CA GLU A 53 -20.54 17.22 2.09
C GLU A 53 -19.91 16.01 1.38
N VAL A 54 -18.59 15.86 1.49
CA VAL A 54 -17.88 14.75 0.87
C VAL A 54 -18.26 13.48 1.60
N SER A 55 -18.75 12.47 0.86
CA SER A 55 -19.14 11.15 1.37
C SER A 55 -17.95 10.30 1.84
N ALA A 56 -16.78 10.90 2.04
CA ALA A 56 -15.58 10.16 2.32
C ALA A 56 -15.62 9.55 3.72
N ASP A 57 -15.15 8.30 3.79
CA ASP A 57 -15.23 7.50 5.01
C ASP A 57 -13.85 6.92 5.40
N PRO A 58 -12.94 7.78 5.87
CA PRO A 58 -11.62 7.33 6.33
C PRO A 58 -11.70 6.70 7.73
N PRO A 59 -10.78 5.77 8.08
CA PRO A 59 -10.61 5.29 9.44
C PRO A 59 -10.44 6.46 10.41
N PRO A 60 -11.07 6.44 11.60
CA PRO A 60 -10.95 7.51 12.59
C PRO A 60 -9.50 7.85 12.94
N ALA A 61 -8.61 6.85 12.94
CA ALA A 61 -7.20 7.05 13.22
C ALA A 61 -6.47 7.96 12.21
N LEU A 62 -7.03 8.18 11.01
CA LEU A 62 -6.43 9.02 9.97
C LEU A 62 -7.00 10.45 9.92
N GLU A 63 -7.99 10.78 10.76
CA GLU A 63 -8.79 12.04 10.68
C GLU A 63 -7.92 13.30 10.50
N GLN A 64 -6.84 13.45 11.26
CA GLN A 64 -6.02 14.67 11.21
C GLN A 64 -5.22 14.79 9.91
N ILE A 65 -4.88 13.67 9.26
CA ILE A 65 -4.12 13.67 8.01
C ILE A 65 -5.07 13.98 6.85
N VAL A 66 -6.23 13.33 6.83
CA VAL A 66 -7.24 13.48 5.77
C VAL A 66 -7.92 14.85 5.81
N ASP A 67 -7.95 15.51 6.97
CA ASP A 67 -8.38 16.90 7.10
C ASP A 67 -7.52 17.85 6.24
N GLU A 68 -6.25 17.51 6.04
CA GLU A 68 -5.29 18.39 5.36
C GLU A 68 -4.99 17.97 3.92
N LEU A 69 -5.01 16.67 3.63
CA LEU A 69 -4.71 16.13 2.31
C LEU A 69 -5.63 14.94 2.00
N GLY A 70 -6.46 15.06 0.96
CA GLY A 70 -7.28 13.97 0.46
C GLY A 70 -6.53 13.01 -0.46
N GLY A 71 -5.40 13.43 -1.03
CA GLY A 71 -4.61 12.64 -1.97
C GLY A 71 -3.85 13.49 -2.99
N ILE A 72 -3.27 12.86 -4.01
CA ILE A 72 -2.51 13.52 -5.08
C ILE A 72 -2.87 12.92 -6.43
N THR A 73 -3.14 13.79 -7.39
CA THR A 73 -3.23 13.42 -8.80
C THR A 73 -1.98 13.86 -9.55
N VAL A 74 -1.57 13.07 -10.53
CA VAL A 74 -0.51 13.39 -11.50
C VAL A 74 -1.13 13.27 -12.88
N ARG A 75 -1.18 14.40 -13.62
CA ARG A 75 -1.82 14.48 -14.94
C ARG A 75 -3.26 13.94 -14.97
N GLY A 76 -4.00 14.13 -13.88
CA GLY A 76 -5.38 13.66 -13.72
C GLY A 76 -5.53 12.21 -13.24
N LEU A 77 -4.44 11.45 -13.14
CA LEU A 77 -4.44 10.12 -12.56
C LEU A 77 -4.28 10.21 -11.05
N THR A 78 -5.17 9.57 -10.28
CA THR A 78 -5.04 9.50 -8.82
C THR A 78 -3.94 8.52 -8.45
N MET A 79 -2.82 9.04 -7.93
CA MET A 79 -1.64 8.24 -7.58
C MET A 79 -1.52 8.01 -6.07
N LEU A 80 -2.19 8.84 -5.26
CA LEU A 80 -2.31 8.67 -3.82
C LEU A 80 -3.73 9.06 -3.40
N THR A 81 -4.37 8.20 -2.61
CA THR A 81 -5.68 8.43 -2.01
C THR A 81 -5.54 8.33 -0.50
N LEU A 82 -5.94 9.38 0.22
CA LEU A 82 -6.10 9.38 1.67
C LEU A 82 -7.57 9.60 2.05
N GLN A 83 -8.38 10.04 1.10
CA GLN A 83 -9.81 10.27 1.25
C GLN A 83 -10.54 9.54 0.12
N ILE A 84 -11.16 8.41 0.46
CA ILE A 84 -11.91 7.57 -0.49
C ILE A 84 -13.38 7.95 -0.44
N GLU A 85 -13.98 8.25 -1.59
CA GLU A 85 -15.41 8.53 -1.74
C GLU A 85 -16.24 7.25 -1.95
N ASP A 86 -15.73 6.34 -2.79
CA ASP A 86 -16.35 5.06 -3.12
C ASP A 86 -15.35 3.92 -2.92
N ARG A 87 -15.80 2.84 -2.27
CA ARG A 87 -15.02 1.63 -2.07
C ARG A 87 -15.44 0.55 -3.06
N THR A 88 -14.46 -0.08 -3.69
CA THR A 88 -14.68 -1.35 -4.39
C THR A 88 -14.19 -2.48 -3.48
N ASP A 89 -14.94 -3.57 -3.47
CA ASP A 89 -14.67 -4.80 -2.74
C ASP A 89 -14.42 -5.98 -3.71
N VAL A 90 -14.05 -5.64 -4.96
CA VAL A 90 -13.80 -6.58 -6.06
C VAL A 90 -12.41 -6.31 -6.64
N GLY A 91 -11.72 -7.35 -7.11
CA GLY A 91 -10.39 -7.25 -7.74
C GLY A 91 -9.26 -7.60 -6.77
N PRO A 92 -8.24 -6.74 -6.57
CA PRO A 92 -7.07 -7.03 -5.73
C PRO A 92 -7.41 -7.35 -4.26
N TYR A 93 -8.63 -7.01 -3.85
CA TYR A 93 -9.12 -7.19 -2.48
C TYR A 93 -9.72 -8.56 -2.19
N THR A 94 -9.81 -9.45 -3.18
CA THR A 94 -10.47 -10.76 -3.05
C THR A 94 -9.94 -11.58 -1.86
N LEU A 95 -8.63 -11.52 -1.61
CA LEU A 95 -7.97 -12.22 -0.50
C LEU A 95 -7.88 -11.41 0.79
N LEU A 96 -8.25 -10.13 0.76
CA LEU A 96 -8.22 -9.30 1.95
C LEU A 96 -9.39 -9.66 2.87
N GLY A 97 -9.21 -9.38 4.16
CA GLY A 97 -10.26 -9.57 5.15
C GLY A 97 -11.42 -8.56 4.98
N PRO A 98 -12.25 -8.38 6.02
CA PRO A 98 -13.31 -7.38 6.01
C PRO A 98 -12.77 -6.01 5.61
N ALA A 99 -13.58 -5.22 4.89
CA ALA A 99 -13.17 -3.89 4.41
C ALA A 99 -12.57 -3.02 5.54
N THR A 100 -13.05 -3.16 6.78
CA THR A 100 -12.56 -2.39 7.94
C THR A 100 -11.17 -2.79 8.44
N THR A 101 -10.52 -3.81 7.87
CA THR A 101 -9.17 -4.25 8.27
C THR A 101 -8.06 -3.69 7.37
N TYR A 102 -8.41 -2.92 6.34
CA TYR A 102 -7.44 -2.24 5.48
C TYR A 102 -8.02 -0.97 4.87
N TYR A 103 -7.13 -0.05 4.49
CA TYR A 103 -7.49 1.19 3.82
C TYR A 103 -6.66 1.37 2.54
N PRO A 104 -7.26 1.44 1.34
CA PRO A 104 -6.50 1.58 0.12
C PRO A 104 -5.93 3.00 -0.03
N LEU A 105 -4.67 3.05 -0.44
CA LEU A 105 -3.88 4.25 -0.68
C LEU A 105 -3.67 4.50 -2.18
N TYR A 106 -3.86 3.46 -3.00
CA TYR A 106 -3.82 3.48 -4.46
C TYR A 106 -4.56 2.24 -4.97
N GLU A 107 -5.28 2.36 -6.09
CA GLU A 107 -6.07 1.27 -6.66
C GLU A 107 -6.14 1.37 -8.19
N THR A 108 -5.98 0.23 -8.85
CA THR A 108 -6.36 -0.04 -10.23
C THR A 108 -7.31 -1.25 -10.25
N PRO A 109 -7.92 -1.61 -11.39
CA PRO A 109 -8.76 -2.80 -11.46
C PRO A 109 -8.07 -4.11 -11.01
N ASP A 110 -6.74 -4.18 -11.14
CA ASP A 110 -5.97 -5.41 -10.98
C ASP A 110 -4.93 -5.33 -9.85
N SER A 111 -4.74 -4.17 -9.21
CA SER A 111 -3.69 -3.97 -8.21
C SER A 111 -4.05 -2.88 -7.22
N ALA A 112 -3.48 -2.96 -6.02
CA ALA A 112 -3.71 -1.94 -4.99
C ALA A 112 -2.50 -1.77 -4.08
N VAL A 113 -2.41 -0.60 -3.46
CA VAL A 113 -1.59 -0.39 -2.27
C VAL A 113 -2.53 -0.14 -1.10
N VAL A 114 -2.36 -0.89 0.00
CA VAL A 114 -3.24 -0.86 1.16
C VAL A 114 -2.47 -0.63 2.45
N LEU A 115 -3.03 0.17 3.33
CA LEU A 115 -2.65 0.31 4.72
C LEU A 115 -3.37 -0.77 5.54
N ALA A 116 -2.62 -1.64 6.22
CA ALA A 116 -3.20 -2.60 7.14
C ALA A 116 -3.72 -1.89 8.40
N LEU A 117 -4.87 -2.33 8.90
CA LEU A 117 -5.47 -1.90 10.15
C LEU A 117 -5.60 -3.12 11.06
N ASP A 118 -5.23 -2.97 12.33
CA ASP A 118 -5.49 -4.02 13.32
C ASP A 118 -6.94 -3.99 13.82
N GLU A 119 -7.26 -4.87 14.76
CA GLU A 119 -8.62 -5.04 15.30
C GLU A 119 -9.19 -3.78 15.97
N ASP A 120 -8.31 -2.91 16.48
CA ASP A 120 -8.68 -1.64 17.11
C ASP A 120 -8.77 -0.49 16.09
N GLY A 121 -8.34 -0.73 14.84
CA GLY A 121 -8.30 0.25 13.76
C GLY A 121 -6.99 1.02 13.66
N THR A 122 -5.94 0.55 14.34
CA THR A 122 -4.64 1.23 14.38
C THR A 122 -3.93 1.05 13.05
N PRO A 123 -3.50 2.14 12.39
CA PRO A 123 -2.66 2.09 11.19
C PRO A 123 -1.36 1.32 11.42
N GLY A 124 -1.11 0.35 10.55
CA GLY A 124 0.08 -0.48 10.55
C GLY A 124 0.92 -0.36 9.29
N ALA A 125 1.51 -1.47 8.88
CA ALA A 125 2.31 -1.58 7.67
C ALA A 125 1.49 -1.34 6.40
N VAL A 126 2.18 -0.90 5.35
CA VAL A 126 1.61 -0.70 4.02
C VAL A 126 2.08 -1.82 3.11
N TYR A 127 1.16 -2.36 2.31
CA TYR A 127 1.39 -3.45 1.37
C TYR A 127 0.97 -3.06 -0.04
N GLY A 128 1.71 -3.49 -1.05
CA GLY A 128 1.19 -3.59 -2.41
C GLY A 128 0.68 -5.01 -2.67
N ILE A 129 -0.34 -5.11 -3.52
CA ILE A 129 -0.89 -6.37 -4.01
C ILE A 129 -1.06 -6.22 -5.53
N GLY A 130 -0.43 -7.12 -6.28
CA GLY A 130 -0.46 -7.16 -7.74
C GLY A 130 -1.46 -8.17 -8.28
N GLU A 131 -1.39 -8.42 -9.59
CA GLU A 131 -2.20 -9.43 -10.30
C GLU A 131 -2.03 -10.86 -9.75
N ASP A 132 -0.86 -11.16 -9.22
CA ASP A 132 -0.53 -12.47 -8.64
C ASP A 132 -1.06 -12.65 -7.20
N LEU A 133 -1.73 -11.63 -6.68
CA LEU A 133 -2.33 -11.58 -5.35
C LEU A 133 -1.32 -11.79 -4.20
N ALA A 134 -0.02 -11.64 -4.46
CA ALA A 134 0.98 -11.68 -3.41
C ALA A 134 1.07 -10.33 -2.70
N LEU A 135 1.30 -10.38 -1.39
CA LEU A 135 1.51 -9.17 -0.58
C LEU A 135 2.98 -8.81 -0.57
N GLN A 136 3.28 -7.56 -0.95
CA GLN A 136 4.63 -7.01 -0.88
C GLN A 136 4.69 -5.88 0.13
N LEU A 137 5.55 -6.01 1.14
CA LEU A 137 5.71 -5.02 2.20
C LEU A 137 6.28 -3.72 1.63
N ALA A 138 5.42 -2.73 1.42
CA ALA A 138 5.76 -1.44 0.84
C ALA A 138 6.40 -0.50 1.87
N ALA A 139 5.91 -0.49 3.11
CA ALA A 139 6.47 0.36 4.15
C ALA A 139 6.11 -0.16 5.56
N PRO A 140 6.92 0.18 6.58
CA PRO A 140 6.60 -0.16 7.96
C PRO A 140 5.35 0.53 8.52
N ASP A 141 5.02 1.70 8.01
CA ASP A 141 3.91 2.53 8.43
C ASP A 141 3.53 3.54 7.34
N LEU A 142 2.41 4.25 7.54
CA LEU A 142 1.92 5.26 6.61
C LEU A 142 2.95 6.39 6.36
N GLY A 143 3.66 6.85 7.39
CA GLY A 143 4.63 7.93 7.25
C GLY A 143 5.80 7.54 6.34
N ALA A 144 6.35 6.34 6.54
CA ALA A 144 7.39 5.79 5.69
C ALA A 144 6.90 5.55 4.25
N TYR A 145 5.64 5.13 4.06
CA TYR A 145 5.06 5.03 2.72
C TYR A 145 4.95 6.40 2.03
N LEU A 146 4.44 7.42 2.74
CA LEU A 146 4.33 8.77 2.19
C LEU A 146 5.70 9.33 1.79
N GLU A 147 6.78 9.03 2.54
CA GLU A 147 8.13 9.46 2.18
C GLU A 147 8.64 8.77 0.91
N ARG A 148 8.36 7.47 0.75
CA ARG A 148 8.64 6.74 -0.49
C ARG A 148 7.85 7.33 -1.66
N PHE A 149 6.57 7.60 -1.45
CA PHE A 149 5.71 8.23 -2.45
C PHE A 149 6.24 9.61 -2.85
N ALA A 150 6.61 10.46 -1.87
CA ALA A 150 7.16 11.79 -2.13
C ALA A 150 8.46 11.74 -2.94
N ALA A 151 9.34 10.78 -2.65
CA ALA A 151 10.57 10.58 -3.41
C ALA A 151 10.29 10.12 -4.86
N ALA A 152 9.34 9.22 -5.06
CA ALA A 152 8.93 8.78 -6.39
C ALA A 152 8.26 9.91 -7.18
N LEU A 153 7.36 10.66 -6.55
CA LEU A 153 6.70 11.82 -7.14
C LEU A 153 7.73 12.87 -7.58
N GLU A 154 8.72 13.18 -6.73
CA GLU A 154 9.79 14.12 -7.08
C GLU A 154 10.59 13.66 -8.30
N ALA A 155 10.97 12.37 -8.36
CA ALA A 155 11.68 11.81 -9.51
C ALA A 155 10.82 11.84 -10.79
N THR A 156 9.54 11.47 -10.70
CA THR A 156 8.59 11.53 -11.81
C THR A 156 8.43 12.96 -12.33
N LEU A 157 8.22 13.94 -11.43
CA LEU A 157 8.05 15.34 -11.81
C LEU A 157 9.32 15.94 -12.42
N ALA A 158 10.50 15.53 -11.94
CA ALA A 158 11.77 15.89 -12.56
C ALA A 158 11.90 15.30 -13.97
N GLY A 159 11.57 14.01 -14.16
CA GLY A 159 11.58 13.35 -15.47
C GLY A 159 10.60 14.00 -16.46
N LEU A 160 9.40 14.38 -16.00
CA LEU A 160 8.44 15.12 -16.81
C LEU A 160 8.92 16.54 -17.16
N ALA A 161 9.65 17.21 -16.28
CA ALA A 161 10.23 18.52 -16.55
C ALA A 161 11.36 18.46 -17.61
N GLU A 162 12.17 17.38 -17.59
CA GLU A 162 13.23 17.16 -18.59
C GLU A 162 12.69 16.98 -20.02
N ARG A 163 11.46 16.48 -20.15
CA ARG A 163 10.77 16.35 -21.45
C ARG A 163 10.37 17.69 -22.08
N GLY A 164 10.44 18.79 -21.31
CA GLY A 164 10.01 20.12 -21.74
C GLY A 164 8.62 20.51 -21.25
N PRO A 165 8.12 21.70 -21.65
CA PRO A 165 6.82 22.22 -21.25
C PRO A 165 5.67 21.27 -21.64
N ALA A 166 4.63 21.18 -20.81
CA ALA A 166 3.49 20.32 -21.08
C ALA A 166 2.77 20.64 -22.39
N GLU A 167 2.83 21.89 -22.85
CA GLU A 167 2.21 22.38 -24.09
C GLU A 167 2.92 21.88 -25.36
N GLU A 168 4.17 21.44 -25.24
CA GLU A 168 4.98 20.91 -26.36
C GLU A 168 4.82 19.38 -26.52
N ASP A 169 4.25 18.71 -25.52
CA ASP A 169 3.89 17.29 -25.56
C ASP A 169 2.39 17.15 -25.82
N SER A 170 1.97 16.06 -26.47
CA SER A 170 0.54 15.76 -26.52
C SER A 170 0.06 15.38 -25.11
N GLU A 171 -1.18 15.76 -24.79
CA GLU A 171 -1.75 15.52 -23.46
C GLU A 171 -1.67 14.04 -23.06
N ASP A 172 -2.05 13.14 -23.98
CA ASP A 172 -2.00 11.69 -23.78
C ASP A 172 -0.56 11.19 -23.56
N ALA A 173 0.39 11.56 -24.43
CA ALA A 173 1.78 11.08 -24.29
C ALA A 173 2.46 11.55 -22.99
N ARG A 174 2.06 12.71 -22.45
CA ARG A 174 2.58 13.19 -21.16
C ARG A 174 1.94 12.47 -19.98
N THR A 175 0.65 12.14 -20.08
CA THR A 175 -0.05 11.30 -19.10
C THR A 175 0.55 9.90 -19.07
N ASP A 176 0.75 9.27 -20.23
CA ASP A 176 1.41 7.96 -20.35
C ASP A 176 2.84 7.99 -19.75
N ALA A 177 3.58 9.07 -20.01
CA ALA A 177 4.92 9.24 -19.43
C ALA A 177 4.87 9.38 -17.90
N ALA A 178 3.86 10.06 -17.36
CA ALA A 178 3.70 10.20 -15.91
C ALA A 178 3.40 8.86 -15.24
N GLU A 179 2.50 8.06 -15.82
CA GLU A 179 2.19 6.70 -15.37
C GLU A 179 3.44 5.82 -15.40
N GLN A 180 4.12 5.76 -16.54
CA GLN A 180 5.34 4.95 -16.70
C GLN A 180 6.45 5.33 -15.71
N LEU A 181 6.62 6.62 -15.42
CA LEU A 181 7.60 7.10 -14.45
C LEU A 181 7.19 6.73 -13.01
N MET A 182 5.91 6.84 -12.66
CA MET A 182 5.42 6.39 -11.34
C MET A 182 5.58 4.87 -11.17
N ASP A 183 5.31 4.08 -12.20
CA ASP A 183 5.56 2.64 -12.19
C ASP A 183 7.04 2.35 -11.97
N GLN A 184 7.90 3.01 -12.74
CA GLN A 184 9.35 2.84 -12.63
C GLN A 184 9.87 3.20 -11.22
N HIS A 185 9.39 4.29 -10.64
CA HIS A 185 9.91 4.84 -9.39
C HIS A 185 9.23 4.28 -8.13
N LEU A 186 8.04 3.71 -8.26
CA LEU A 186 7.26 3.21 -7.12
C LEU A 186 6.54 1.90 -7.42
N PHE A 187 5.54 1.91 -8.31
CA PHE A 187 4.53 0.86 -8.33
C PHE A 187 5.06 -0.48 -8.83
N ALA A 188 6.00 -0.52 -9.78
CA ALA A 188 6.55 -1.79 -10.25
C ALA A 188 7.24 -2.58 -9.14
N GLU A 189 7.84 -1.89 -8.16
CA GLU A 189 8.41 -2.53 -6.98
C GLU A 189 7.35 -2.96 -5.97
N LEU A 190 6.30 -2.19 -5.78
CA LEU A 190 5.30 -2.46 -4.75
C LEU A 190 4.28 -3.52 -5.18
N LEU A 191 4.02 -3.62 -6.47
CA LEU A 191 2.97 -4.45 -7.05
C LEU A 191 3.53 -5.75 -7.64
N GLY A 192 4.76 -6.12 -7.32
CA GLY A 192 5.37 -7.37 -7.80
C GLY A 192 5.63 -7.44 -9.31
N MET A 193 5.61 -6.32 -10.03
CA MET A 193 5.81 -6.30 -11.49
C MET A 193 7.27 -6.49 -11.93
N ARG A 194 8.22 -6.55 -10.97
CA ARG A 194 9.61 -6.88 -11.25
C ARG A 194 9.80 -8.39 -11.32
N GLU A 195 10.54 -8.86 -12.33
CA GLU A 195 10.90 -10.26 -12.45
C GLU A 195 11.62 -10.76 -11.19
N ILE A 196 11.13 -11.84 -10.60
CA ILE A 196 11.80 -12.55 -9.51
C ILE A 196 12.96 -13.32 -10.16
N GLU A 197 14.19 -12.88 -9.96
CA GLU A 197 15.35 -13.73 -10.22
C GLU A 197 15.30 -14.89 -9.20
N GLU A 198 14.89 -16.08 -9.65
CA GLU A 198 14.86 -17.28 -8.81
C GLU A 198 16.21 -17.44 -8.11
N ALA A 199 16.21 -17.30 -6.78
CA ALA A 199 17.37 -17.62 -5.97
C ALA A 199 17.59 -19.13 -6.09
N ASP A 200 18.58 -19.51 -6.89
CA ASP A 200 19.03 -20.87 -7.12
C ASP A 200 18.99 -21.68 -5.81
N GLU A 201 18.08 -22.66 -5.73
CA GLU A 201 17.89 -23.58 -4.58
C GLU A 201 19.17 -24.38 -4.24
N THR A 202 20.24 -24.21 -5.00
CA THR A 202 21.55 -24.83 -4.75
C THR A 202 22.49 -24.04 -3.86
N ALA A 203 22.11 -22.86 -3.34
CA ALA A 203 22.90 -22.12 -2.33
C ALA A 203 22.81 -22.77 -0.93
N GLY A 204 23.16 -24.06 -0.86
CA GLY A 204 23.43 -24.77 0.37
C GLY A 204 24.63 -24.16 1.10
N ALA A 205 24.42 -23.89 2.39
CA ALA A 205 25.41 -23.98 3.46
C ALA A 205 26.87 -23.61 3.11
N ASP A 206 27.20 -22.32 3.02
CA ASP A 206 28.53 -21.87 3.43
C ASP A 206 28.50 -20.45 4.00
N LYS A 207 28.61 -20.34 5.33
CA LYS A 207 28.89 -19.09 6.04
C LYS A 207 30.41 -18.91 6.10
N THR A 208 31.05 -18.42 5.04
CA THR A 208 32.36 -17.77 5.21
C THR A 208 32.80 -16.89 4.04
N THR A 209 32.94 -15.58 4.34
CA THR A 209 33.88 -14.59 3.76
C THR A 209 33.85 -14.30 2.26
N GLY A 210 33.37 -13.09 1.91
CA GLY A 210 33.67 -12.46 0.61
C GLY A 210 33.01 -11.09 0.48
N THR A 211 33.73 -10.02 0.81
CA THR A 211 33.40 -8.64 0.41
C THR A 211 33.59 -8.51 -1.10
N ASP A 212 32.49 -8.52 -1.86
CA ASP A 212 32.38 -7.94 -3.21
C ASP A 212 30.91 -7.58 -3.50
N GLY A 213 30.52 -6.37 -3.06
CA GLY A 213 30.01 -5.29 -3.91
C GLY A 213 28.85 -5.45 -4.89
N THR A 214 28.15 -6.58 -5.00
CA THR A 214 26.91 -6.68 -5.80
C THR A 214 25.84 -7.35 -4.95
N ALA A 215 25.02 -6.55 -4.27
CA ALA A 215 23.86 -7.04 -3.52
C ALA A 215 22.91 -7.71 -4.52
N GLY A 216 22.69 -9.02 -4.37
CA GLY A 216 21.71 -9.74 -5.16
C GLY A 216 20.35 -9.07 -5.04
N THR A 217 19.73 -8.80 -6.19
CA THR A 217 18.43 -8.18 -6.40
C THR A 217 17.25 -9.09 -6.06
N GLY A 218 17.47 -10.14 -5.26
CA GLY A 218 16.46 -11.14 -4.93
C GLY A 218 15.39 -10.60 -3.99
N ILE A 219 14.13 -10.78 -4.35
CA ILE A 219 12.98 -10.52 -3.48
C ILE A 219 13.02 -11.49 -2.31
N SER A 220 12.94 -10.98 -1.08
CA SER A 220 12.90 -11.80 0.13
C SER A 220 11.51 -12.39 0.32
N VAL A 221 11.31 -13.66 -0.03
CA VAL A 221 10.05 -14.38 0.20
C VAL A 221 9.95 -14.81 1.67
N VAL A 222 8.89 -14.41 2.34
CA VAL A 222 8.56 -14.79 3.72
C VAL A 222 7.64 -16.01 3.68
N PRO A 223 8.05 -17.15 4.25
CA PRO A 223 7.30 -18.38 4.13
C PRO A 223 6.01 -18.33 4.97
N LEU A 224 4.95 -18.90 4.41
CA LEU A 224 3.76 -19.27 5.16
C LEU A 224 4.02 -20.54 5.98
N GLN A 225 3.71 -20.48 7.27
CA GLN A 225 4.02 -21.53 8.25
C GLN A 225 2.73 -22.08 8.86
N ASP A 226 2.77 -23.34 9.28
CA ASP A 226 1.75 -23.92 10.15
C ASP A 226 1.64 -23.09 11.45
N PRO A 227 0.46 -22.57 11.80
CA PRO A 227 0.22 -21.83 13.03
C PRO A 227 0.77 -22.54 14.28
N ALA A 228 0.63 -23.87 14.37
CA ALA A 228 1.10 -24.66 15.51
C ALA A 228 2.64 -24.73 15.60
N ALA A 229 3.33 -24.60 14.46
CA ALA A 229 4.78 -24.62 14.38
C ALA A 229 5.42 -23.21 14.46
N SER A 230 4.64 -22.16 14.21
CA SER A 230 5.12 -20.77 14.11
C SER A 230 5.67 -20.20 15.43
N GLY A 231 5.18 -20.70 16.58
CA GLY A 231 5.50 -20.15 17.89
C GLY A 231 4.92 -18.75 18.15
N LEU A 232 4.07 -18.23 17.26
CA LEU A 232 3.41 -16.93 17.43
C LEU A 232 2.24 -17.06 18.43
N PRO A 233 2.22 -16.23 19.49
CA PRO A 233 1.08 -16.18 20.41
C PRO A 233 -0.08 -15.40 19.78
N GLY A 234 -1.29 -15.62 20.28
CA GLY A 234 -2.44 -14.74 20.00
C GLY A 234 -2.98 -14.79 18.57
N LEU A 235 -2.63 -15.82 17.79
CA LEU A 235 -3.16 -16.00 16.44
C LEU A 235 -4.69 -16.14 16.46
N PRO A 236 -5.39 -15.59 15.45
CA PRO A 236 -6.83 -15.71 15.35
C PRO A 236 -7.25 -17.18 15.29
N ALA A 237 -8.38 -17.49 15.93
CA ALA A 237 -8.94 -18.84 15.92
C ALA A 237 -9.25 -19.27 14.48
N GLY A 238 -8.80 -20.47 14.11
CA GLY A 238 -8.99 -20.99 12.76
C GLY A 238 -7.94 -20.53 11.74
N ALA A 239 -6.85 -19.89 12.17
CA ALA A 239 -5.67 -19.67 11.32
C ALA A 239 -5.26 -20.99 10.64
N LEU A 240 -5.08 -20.93 9.32
CA LEU A 240 -4.65 -22.03 8.46
C LEU A 240 -3.15 -21.94 8.15
N ALA A 241 -2.64 -20.73 7.99
CA ALA A 241 -1.23 -20.43 7.79
C ALA A 241 -0.88 -19.04 8.34
N VAL A 242 0.41 -18.80 8.61
CA VAL A 242 0.88 -17.51 9.14
C VAL A 242 2.19 -17.08 8.48
N ALA A 243 2.39 -15.77 8.30
CA ALA A 243 3.66 -15.18 7.94
C ALA A 243 4.06 -14.12 8.99
N ASP A 244 5.32 -14.14 9.41
CA ASP A 244 5.90 -13.17 10.35
C ASP A 244 6.86 -12.23 9.61
N LEU A 245 6.46 -10.97 9.46
CA LEU A 245 7.19 -9.91 8.77
C LEU A 245 7.79 -8.89 9.74
N ARG A 246 7.80 -9.14 11.06
CA ARG A 246 8.31 -8.16 12.05
C ARG A 246 9.77 -7.81 11.82
N GLU A 247 10.57 -8.79 11.40
CA GLU A 247 11.99 -8.63 11.07
C GLU A 247 12.25 -8.64 9.55
N ALA A 248 11.19 -8.69 8.72
CA ALA A 248 11.33 -8.73 7.28
C ALA A 248 11.70 -7.34 6.71
N PRO A 249 12.62 -7.28 5.73
CA PRO A 249 12.96 -6.03 5.08
C PRO A 249 11.79 -5.51 4.25
N VAL A 250 11.75 -4.20 4.04
CA VAL A 250 10.87 -3.60 3.03
C VAL A 250 11.15 -4.24 1.66
N GLY A 251 10.08 -4.51 0.90
CA GLY A 251 10.11 -5.27 -0.35
C GLY A 251 9.96 -6.78 -0.16
N ALA A 252 9.94 -7.29 1.08
CA ALA A 252 9.64 -8.67 1.36
C ALA A 252 8.23 -9.05 0.88
N ARG A 253 8.09 -10.30 0.42
CA ARG A 253 6.91 -10.81 -0.28
C ARG A 253 6.31 -12.00 0.44
N VAL A 254 4.99 -12.10 0.43
CA VAL A 254 4.22 -13.27 0.91
C VAL A 254 3.32 -13.75 -0.21
N ASP A 255 3.57 -14.96 -0.70
CA ASP A 255 2.78 -15.62 -1.74
C ASP A 255 1.55 -16.28 -1.12
N LEU A 256 0.42 -15.56 -1.08
CA LEU A 256 -0.80 -16.02 -0.43
C LEU A 256 -1.42 -17.26 -1.11
N MET A 257 -1.18 -17.41 -2.41
CA MET A 257 -1.75 -18.49 -3.23
C MET A 257 -0.96 -19.80 -3.17
N ASP A 258 0.27 -19.78 -2.65
CA ASP A 258 1.16 -20.96 -2.59
C ASP A 258 0.93 -21.84 -1.36
N VAL A 259 -0.09 -21.51 -0.57
CA VAL A 259 -0.37 -22.19 0.69
C VAL A 259 -1.14 -23.50 0.48
N ASP A 260 -0.60 -24.60 0.99
CA ASP A 260 -1.26 -25.91 0.96
C ASP A 260 -2.24 -26.06 2.14
N VAL A 261 -3.43 -25.46 1.98
CA VAL A 261 -4.52 -25.51 2.98
C VAL A 261 -5.81 -26.07 2.39
N PRO A 262 -6.70 -26.66 3.21
CA PRO A 262 -7.98 -27.14 2.73
C PRO A 262 -8.88 -26.00 2.25
N GLY A 263 -9.49 -26.13 1.07
CA GLY A 263 -10.47 -25.17 0.53
C GLY A 263 -10.09 -24.62 -0.84
N ASP A 264 -10.86 -23.65 -1.32
CA ASP A 264 -10.47 -22.82 -2.47
C ASP A 264 -9.53 -21.71 -1.95
N PRO A 265 -8.30 -21.56 -2.48
CA PRO A 265 -7.40 -20.47 -2.09
C PRO A 265 -8.01 -19.07 -2.27
N LEU A 266 -8.97 -18.89 -3.19
CA LEU A 266 -9.67 -17.62 -3.39
C LEU A 266 -10.73 -17.31 -2.32
N GLU A 267 -11.09 -18.29 -1.49
CA GLU A 267 -11.95 -18.11 -0.32
C GLU A 267 -11.12 -17.82 0.96
N LEU A 268 -9.79 -17.66 0.82
CA LEU A 268 -8.93 -17.28 1.94
C LEU A 268 -9.01 -15.78 2.22
N HIS A 269 -8.91 -15.43 3.50
CA HIS A 269 -8.91 -14.05 3.96
C HIS A 269 -7.69 -13.77 4.84
N VAL A 270 -7.10 -12.59 4.64
CA VAL A 270 -6.03 -12.07 5.48
C VAL A 270 -6.58 -11.44 6.76
N ALA A 271 -6.04 -11.88 7.89
CA ALA A 271 -6.14 -11.20 9.17
C ALA A 271 -4.78 -10.59 9.55
N TRP A 272 -4.80 -9.32 9.95
CA TRP A 272 -3.64 -8.55 10.35
C TRP A 272 -3.48 -8.54 11.87
N SER A 273 -2.25 -8.64 12.34
CA SER A 273 -1.89 -8.40 13.74
C SER A 273 -0.49 -7.79 13.83
N GLU A 274 -0.08 -7.34 15.01
CA GLU A 274 1.22 -6.69 15.23
C GLU A 274 1.42 -5.51 14.24
N ARG A 275 0.41 -4.63 14.14
CA ARG A 275 0.39 -3.51 13.17
C ARG A 275 0.59 -3.96 11.73
N GLY A 276 -0.10 -5.04 11.35
CA GLY A 276 -0.01 -5.64 10.02
C GLY A 276 1.30 -6.35 9.73
N ARG A 277 2.19 -6.56 10.70
CA ARG A 277 3.44 -7.30 10.51
C ARG A 277 3.33 -8.80 10.72
N VAL A 278 2.23 -9.28 11.28
CA VAL A 278 1.90 -10.69 11.30
C VAL A 278 0.62 -10.89 10.50
N ILE A 279 0.71 -11.75 9.50
CA ILE A 279 -0.37 -12.09 8.57
C ILE A 279 -0.83 -13.49 8.93
N ALA A 280 -2.12 -13.67 9.19
CA ALA A 280 -2.74 -14.98 9.32
C ALA A 280 -3.74 -15.19 8.19
N LEU A 281 -3.70 -16.36 7.55
CA LEU A 281 -4.69 -16.79 6.56
C LEU A 281 -5.81 -17.53 7.26
N LEU A 282 -7.04 -17.10 7.03
CA LEU A 282 -8.28 -17.70 7.52
C LEU A 282 -9.05 -18.29 6.33
N GLY A 283 -9.83 -19.34 6.57
CA GLY A 283 -10.81 -19.83 5.58
C GLY A 283 -12.10 -19.00 5.60
N GLY A 284 -12.79 -18.95 4.45
CA GLY A 284 -14.12 -18.37 4.26
C GLY A 284 -15.30 -19.21 4.74
#